data_AF-A0A329CQL4-F1
#
_entry.id   AF-A0A329CQL4-F1
#
_cell.length_a   1.000
_cell.length_b   1.000
_cell.length_c   1.000
_cell.angle_alpha   90.00
_cell.angle_beta   90.00
_cell.angle_gamma   90.00
#
_symmetry.space_group_name_H-M   'P 1'
#
loop_
_entity.id
_entity.type
_entity.pdbx_description
1 polymer ?
#
loop_
_entity_poly.entity_id
_entity_poly.type
_entity_poly.pdbx_seq_one_letter_code
_entity_poly.pdbx_strand_id
1 'polypeptide(L)'
;MGTLFVPLLEAAVAELGPVLLSAGRALLGGAATAATGSASGDKSKEDSKTTPAVRTLPRTGESCKKCPPDAGSRINRRHGVNWNAYRYQARVTGFAFDTEACRWSDEWHWLKIDFDGFQTGDCLLQETKGNYDQFIDGSIPGAVDFFRGFESMEDQAMAQGTEVRLNPPARLTWYFQTPLTQRKMTRLLARLGIHSIYQP
;
A
#
# COMPACT_ATOMS: atom_id res chain seq x y z
N MET A 1 -37.48 -32.19 46.75
CA MET A 1 -36.06 -32.03 47.12
C MET A 1 -35.27 -31.81 45.85
N GLY A 2 -34.55 -30.67 45.75
CA GLY A 2 -33.38 -30.51 44.88
C GLY A 2 -33.59 -30.08 43.42
N THR A 3 -34.14 -28.89 43.16
CA THR A 3 -33.86 -28.13 41.92
C THR A 3 -32.53 -27.38 42.08
N LEU A 4 -31.54 -27.66 41.23
CA LEU A 4 -30.29 -26.90 41.16
C LEU A 4 -30.45 -25.74 40.17
N PHE A 5 -30.58 -24.54 40.73
CA PHE A 5 -30.33 -23.28 40.05
C PHE A 5 -28.81 -23.05 39.96
N VAL A 6 -28.31 -22.73 38.77
CA VAL A 6 -26.97 -22.15 38.58
C VAL A 6 -27.16 -20.72 38.07
N PRO A 7 -26.52 -19.71 38.69
CA PRO A 7 -26.82 -18.32 38.42
C PRO A 7 -26.16 -17.80 37.13
N LEU A 8 -26.94 -16.97 36.45
CA LEU A 8 -26.55 -16.00 35.44
C LEU A 8 -25.57 -15.00 36.06
N LEU A 9 -24.35 -14.87 35.53
CA LEU A 9 -23.48 -13.72 35.82
C LEU A 9 -23.53 -12.75 34.65
N GLU A 10 -24.36 -11.73 34.85
CA GLU A 10 -24.29 -10.44 34.17
C GLU A 10 -23.01 -9.72 34.61
N ALA A 11 -22.23 -9.20 33.65
CA ALA A 11 -21.21 -8.19 33.92
C ALA A 11 -21.46 -7.00 32.99
N ALA A 12 -21.99 -5.94 33.60
CA ALA A 12 -22.30 -4.67 32.98
C ALA A 12 -21.08 -3.72 33.00
N VAL A 13 -20.90 -3.03 31.87
CA VAL A 13 -20.51 -1.61 31.67
C VAL A 13 -19.15 -1.12 32.18
N ALA A 14 -18.34 -0.63 31.23
CA ALA A 14 -17.73 0.70 31.32
C ALA A 14 -17.43 1.26 29.91
N GLU A 15 -18.30 2.17 29.49
CA GLU A 15 -18.11 3.11 28.37
C GLU A 15 -16.93 4.04 28.64
N LEU A 16 -15.99 4.16 27.70
CA LEU A 16 -15.07 5.30 27.62
C LEU A 16 -14.92 5.75 26.16
N GLY A 17 -15.79 6.69 25.79
CA GLY A 17 -15.62 7.61 24.67
C GLY A 17 -14.62 8.74 24.97
N PRO A 18 -14.46 9.71 24.06
CA PRO A 18 -13.16 10.07 23.49
C PRO A 18 -12.50 11.29 24.14
N VAL A 19 -11.16 11.34 24.10
CA VAL A 19 -10.39 12.57 24.35
C VAL A 19 -9.78 13.07 23.05
N LEU A 20 -10.38 14.14 22.52
CA LEU A 20 -9.79 15.06 21.56
C LEU A 20 -8.61 15.80 22.21
N LEU A 21 -7.44 15.79 21.59
CA LEU A 21 -6.43 16.82 21.79
C LEU A 21 -6.00 17.38 20.44
N SER A 22 -6.64 18.49 20.10
CA SER A 22 -6.13 19.48 19.16
C SER A 22 -4.99 20.25 19.84
N ALA A 23 -3.81 20.25 19.22
CA ALA A 23 -2.72 21.12 19.61
C ALA A 23 -2.24 21.88 18.38
N GLY A 24 -2.82 23.07 18.20
CA GLY A 24 -2.32 24.06 17.26
C GLY A 24 -0.98 24.63 17.74
N ARG A 25 -0.04 24.81 16.80
CA ARG A 25 1.10 25.70 16.96
C ARG A 25 0.92 26.86 16.00
N ALA A 26 0.41 27.97 16.52
CA ALA A 26 0.57 29.29 15.93
C ALA A 26 1.89 29.88 16.46
N LEU A 27 2.78 30.27 15.56
CA LEU A 27 3.81 31.26 15.86
C LEU A 27 3.56 32.47 14.94
N LEU A 28 3.22 33.57 15.59
CA LEU A 28 3.06 34.91 15.07
C LEU A 28 4.43 35.59 14.92
N GLY A 29 4.50 36.50 13.95
CA GLY A 29 5.51 37.55 13.83
C GLY A 29 6.28 37.43 12.50
N GLY A 30 6.17 38.33 11.53
CA GLY A 30 5.62 39.68 11.49
C GLY A 30 6.54 40.54 10.62
N ALA A 31 5.97 41.31 9.69
CA ALA A 31 6.44 42.60 9.14
C ALA A 31 6.10 42.72 7.65
N ALA A 32 5.34 43.77 7.34
CA ALA A 32 4.89 44.18 6.03
C ALA A 32 5.98 44.94 5.26
N THR A 33 5.91 44.91 3.92
CA THR A 33 5.96 46.13 3.09
C THR A 33 5.31 45.84 1.74
N ALA A 34 4.23 46.57 1.45
CA ALA A 34 3.76 46.80 0.09
C ALA A 34 4.71 47.81 -0.58
N ALA A 35 5.03 47.57 -1.85
CA ALA A 35 5.55 48.60 -2.74
C ALA A 35 4.96 48.39 -4.13
N THR A 36 3.87 49.10 -4.39
CA THR A 36 3.45 49.48 -5.74
C THR A 36 4.40 50.57 -6.25
N GLY A 37 4.97 50.37 -7.44
CA GLY A 37 5.74 51.40 -8.13
C GLY A 37 5.90 51.04 -9.60
N SER A 38 5.03 51.62 -10.44
CA SER A 38 5.21 51.69 -11.88
C SER A 38 5.89 53.03 -12.20
N ALA A 39 6.99 53.02 -12.95
CA ALA A 39 7.46 54.18 -13.70
C ALA A 39 8.46 53.75 -14.79
N SER A 40 8.21 54.28 -15.98
CA SER A 40 8.99 54.17 -17.22
C SER A 40 10.25 55.05 -17.19
N GLY A 41 11.33 54.65 -17.89
CA GLY A 41 12.53 55.48 -18.10
C GLY A 41 13.65 54.74 -18.84
N ASP A 42 14.16 55.35 -19.90
CA ASP A 42 14.90 54.79 -21.05
C ASP A 42 16.45 54.79 -20.88
N LYS A 43 17.12 53.90 -21.65
CA LYS A 43 18.55 53.87 -22.10
C LYS A 43 19.74 53.80 -21.11
N SER A 44 20.48 52.68 -21.16
CA SER A 44 21.78 52.52 -21.89
C SER A 44 22.68 51.40 -21.33
N LYS A 45 23.19 50.59 -22.26
CA LYS A 45 24.48 49.84 -22.30
C LYS A 45 24.94 48.98 -21.12
N GLU A 46 24.87 47.66 -21.37
CA GLU A 46 26.00 46.71 -21.36
C GLU A 46 26.90 46.68 -20.11
N ASP A 47 26.68 45.69 -19.24
CA ASP A 47 27.79 44.88 -18.72
C ASP A 47 27.31 43.56 -18.08
N SER A 48 28.13 42.54 -18.28
CA SER A 48 27.89 41.14 -17.94
C SER A 48 27.63 40.91 -16.45
N LYS A 49 26.52 40.25 -16.12
CA LYS A 49 26.44 39.44 -14.89
C LYS A 49 25.41 38.33 -15.02
N THR A 50 25.95 37.12 -15.12
CA THR A 50 25.35 35.80 -15.02
C THR A 50 24.01 35.76 -14.27
N THR A 51 22.92 35.62 -15.03
CA THR A 51 21.61 35.21 -14.50
C THR A 51 21.77 33.82 -13.88
N PRO A 52 21.29 33.55 -12.65
CA PRO A 52 21.18 32.18 -12.20
C PRO A 52 20.20 31.50 -13.16
N ALA A 53 20.65 30.45 -13.84
CA ALA A 53 19.75 29.55 -14.54
C ALA A 53 18.76 29.03 -13.50
N VAL A 54 17.57 29.64 -13.46
CA VAL A 54 16.39 29.01 -12.88
C VAL A 54 16.38 27.66 -13.53
N ARG A 55 16.57 26.59 -12.74
CA ARG A 55 16.36 25.23 -13.20
C ARG A 55 14.90 25.19 -13.63
N THR A 56 14.68 25.43 -14.91
CA THR A 56 13.43 25.10 -15.56
C THR A 56 13.32 23.61 -15.38
N LEU A 57 12.54 23.19 -14.37
CA LEU A 57 12.02 21.83 -14.32
C LEU A 57 11.52 21.57 -15.74
N PRO A 58 12.05 20.57 -16.46
CA PRO A 58 11.48 20.26 -17.76
C PRO A 58 10.01 20.01 -17.49
N ARG A 59 9.14 20.86 -18.06
CA ARG A 59 7.75 20.49 -18.24
C ARG A 59 7.81 19.31 -19.19
N THR A 60 7.94 18.11 -18.65
CA THR A 60 7.88 16.87 -19.41
C THR A 60 6.44 16.72 -19.88
N GLY A 61 6.14 17.42 -20.97
CA GLY A 61 5.01 17.16 -21.85
C GLY A 61 5.25 15.96 -22.76
N GLU A 62 6.19 15.07 -22.43
CA GLU A 62 6.09 13.68 -22.87
C GLU A 62 4.83 13.13 -22.21
N SER A 63 3.83 12.74 -23.02
CA SER A 63 2.71 11.97 -22.52
C SER A 63 3.28 10.85 -21.66
N CYS A 64 3.00 10.87 -20.35
CA CYS A 64 3.35 9.78 -19.45
C CYS A 64 3.04 8.49 -20.20
N LYS A 65 4.04 7.61 -20.41
CA LYS A 65 3.77 6.29 -21.01
C LYS A 65 2.62 5.71 -20.22
N LYS A 66 1.45 5.60 -20.88
CA LYS A 66 0.21 5.27 -20.19
C LYS A 66 0.43 3.97 -19.43
N CYS A 67 0.22 3.99 -18.12
CA CYS A 67 0.44 2.82 -17.29
C CYS A 67 -0.61 1.77 -17.65
N PRO A 68 -0.25 0.57 -18.17
CA PRO A 68 -1.24 -0.39 -18.63
C PRO A 68 -2.22 -0.85 -17.54
N PRO A 69 -1.78 -1.05 -16.29
CA PRO A 69 -2.66 -1.28 -15.15
C PRO A 69 -3.74 -0.21 -14.91
N ASP A 70 -3.62 1.03 -15.39
CA ASP A 70 -4.67 2.06 -15.26
C ASP A 70 -5.98 1.65 -15.94
N ALA A 71 -5.94 0.71 -16.89
CA ALA A 71 -7.13 0.13 -17.52
C ALA A 71 -7.88 -0.86 -16.61
N GLY A 72 -7.32 -1.17 -15.44
CA GLY A 72 -7.97 -1.98 -14.41
C GLY A 72 -9.03 -1.21 -13.64
N SER A 73 -9.52 -1.84 -12.58
CA SER A 73 -10.53 -1.23 -11.70
C SER A 73 -10.35 -1.71 -10.27
N ARG A 74 -10.75 -0.87 -9.32
CA ARG A 74 -10.83 -1.28 -7.93
C ARG A 74 -12.09 -2.13 -7.73
N ILE A 75 -11.93 -3.28 -7.09
CA ILE A 75 -13.03 -4.20 -6.78
C ILE A 75 -12.98 -4.60 -5.32
N ASN A 76 -14.12 -5.04 -4.80
CA ASN A 76 -14.23 -5.63 -3.49
C ASN A 76 -14.06 -7.16 -3.60
N ARG A 77 -13.05 -7.72 -2.93
CA ARG A 77 -12.83 -9.16 -2.84
C ARG A 77 -13.13 -9.69 -1.45
N ARG A 78 -13.90 -10.77 -1.40
CA ARG A 78 -14.24 -11.45 -0.17
C ARG A 78 -13.24 -12.55 0.13
N HIS A 79 -12.69 -12.54 1.34
CA HIS A 79 -11.78 -13.57 1.84
C HIS A 79 -12.23 -14.13 3.18
N GLY A 80 -11.50 -15.14 3.66
CA GLY A 80 -11.66 -15.64 5.02
C GLY A 80 -11.30 -14.58 6.07
N VAL A 81 -11.88 -14.70 7.25
CA VAL A 81 -11.62 -13.77 8.36
C VAL A 81 -10.15 -13.86 8.78
N ASN A 82 -9.40 -12.79 8.52
CA ASN A 82 -8.00 -12.65 8.93
C ASN A 82 -7.62 -11.17 9.13
N TRP A 83 -7.88 -10.64 10.33
CA TRP A 83 -7.61 -9.24 10.67
C TRP A 83 -6.17 -8.80 10.42
N ASN A 84 -5.21 -9.69 10.66
CA ASN A 84 -3.80 -9.38 10.47
C ASN A 84 -3.49 -9.15 8.98
N ALA A 85 -3.93 -10.06 8.09
CA ALA A 85 -3.73 -9.91 6.66
C ALA A 85 -4.40 -8.64 6.11
N TYR A 86 -5.65 -8.37 6.50
CA TYR A 86 -6.37 -7.18 6.05
C TYR A 86 -5.71 -5.86 6.48
N ARG A 87 -5.33 -5.75 7.77
CA ARG A 87 -4.64 -4.56 8.28
C ARG A 87 -3.26 -4.40 7.63
N TYR A 88 -2.57 -5.51 7.39
CA TYR A 88 -1.28 -5.51 6.71
C TYR A 88 -1.41 -5.01 5.27
N GLN A 89 -2.33 -5.57 4.50
CA GLN A 89 -2.64 -5.14 3.13
C GLN A 89 -2.92 -3.65 3.07
N ALA A 90 -3.88 -3.18 3.87
CA ALA A 90 -4.28 -1.78 3.91
C ALA A 90 -3.12 -0.83 4.27
N ARG A 91 -2.22 -1.25 5.16
CA ARG A 91 -1.04 -0.45 5.52
C ARG A 91 -0.04 -0.33 4.37
N VAL A 92 0.13 -1.39 3.56
CA VAL A 92 1.08 -1.42 2.44
C VAL A 92 0.52 -0.73 1.19
N THR A 93 -0.77 -0.92 0.91
CA THR A 93 -1.38 -0.49 -0.36
C THR A 93 -2.24 0.77 -0.21
N GLY A 94 -2.67 1.10 1.01
CA GLY A 94 -3.64 2.16 1.27
C GLY A 94 -5.08 1.80 0.85
N PHE A 95 -5.33 0.55 0.44
CA PHE A 95 -6.67 0.12 0.03
C PHE A 95 -7.55 -0.17 1.26
N ALA A 96 -8.85 0.06 1.12
CA ALA A 96 -9.80 -0.13 2.21
C ALA A 96 -10.06 -1.62 2.46
N PHE A 97 -10.57 -1.93 3.65
CA PHE A 97 -11.03 -3.27 3.99
C PHE A 97 -12.19 -3.19 4.97
N ASP A 98 -12.85 -4.32 5.18
CA ASP A 98 -13.92 -4.50 6.14
C ASP A 98 -13.41 -4.33 7.58
N THR A 99 -13.64 -3.15 8.15
CA THR A 99 -13.23 -2.82 9.52
C THR A 99 -14.21 -3.31 10.58
N GLU A 100 -15.33 -3.92 10.19
CA GLU A 100 -16.37 -4.41 11.10
C GLU A 100 -16.39 -5.94 11.15
N ALA A 101 -16.58 -6.60 10.02
CA ALA A 101 -16.78 -8.05 9.95
C ALA A 101 -15.59 -8.82 9.37
N CYS A 102 -14.55 -8.12 8.89
CA CYS A 102 -13.32 -8.73 8.36
C CYS A 102 -13.60 -9.73 7.23
N ARG A 103 -14.49 -9.36 6.29
CA ARG A 103 -14.92 -10.22 5.18
C ARG A 103 -14.43 -9.79 3.82
N TRP A 104 -13.90 -8.58 3.66
CA TRP A 104 -13.48 -8.08 2.36
C TRP A 104 -12.31 -7.10 2.42
N SER A 105 -11.57 -6.99 1.33
CA SER A 105 -10.61 -5.92 1.01
C SER A 105 -10.89 -5.37 -0.37
N ASP A 106 -10.55 -4.12 -0.57
CA ASP A 106 -10.39 -3.57 -1.91
C ASP A 106 -9.13 -4.16 -2.54
N GLU A 107 -9.22 -4.49 -3.83
CA GLU A 107 -8.13 -5.00 -4.66
C GLU A 107 -8.17 -4.33 -6.04
N TRP A 108 -7.07 -4.40 -6.77
CA TRP A 108 -6.98 -3.93 -8.14
C TRP A 108 -7.14 -5.09 -9.11
N HIS A 109 -8.20 -5.05 -9.91
CA HIS A 109 -8.48 -6.04 -10.95
C HIS A 109 -7.99 -5.56 -12.31
N TRP A 110 -7.08 -6.30 -12.91
CA TRP A 110 -6.54 -6.00 -14.23
C TRP A 110 -6.16 -7.29 -14.97
N LEU A 111 -6.54 -7.38 -16.25
CA LEU A 111 -6.31 -8.57 -17.09
C LEU A 111 -6.79 -9.89 -16.48
N LYS A 112 -7.96 -9.85 -15.79
CA LYS A 112 -8.54 -11.00 -15.08
C LYS A 112 -7.73 -11.50 -13.87
N ILE A 113 -6.75 -10.72 -13.44
CA ILE A 113 -5.92 -10.99 -12.27
C ILE A 113 -6.20 -9.92 -11.21
N ASP A 114 -6.26 -10.35 -9.96
CA ASP A 114 -6.36 -9.45 -8.83
C ASP A 114 -4.97 -9.20 -8.23
N PHE A 115 -4.78 -7.98 -7.75
CA PHE A 115 -3.60 -7.51 -7.04
C PHE A 115 -4.08 -6.78 -5.79
N ASP A 116 -3.39 -6.98 -4.67
CA ASP A 116 -3.76 -6.35 -3.39
C ASP A 116 -3.74 -4.81 -3.41
N GLY A 117 -2.99 -4.21 -4.34
CA GLY A 117 -2.88 -2.76 -4.49
C GLY A 117 -2.36 -2.31 -5.85
N PHE A 118 -2.54 -1.01 -6.12
CA PHE A 118 -2.01 -0.36 -7.31
C PHE A 118 -1.67 1.11 -7.05
N GLN A 119 -0.45 1.51 -7.45
CA GLN A 119 0.04 2.89 -7.40
C GLN A 119 0.21 3.42 -8.84
N THR A 120 -0.76 4.22 -9.29
CA THR A 120 -0.81 4.76 -10.65
C THR A 120 0.44 5.56 -11.03
N GLY A 121 0.96 6.38 -10.11
CA GLY A 121 2.13 7.23 -10.36
C GLY A 121 3.42 6.47 -10.69
N ASP A 122 3.58 5.27 -10.14
CA ASP A 122 4.77 4.43 -10.32
C ASP A 122 4.53 3.24 -11.26
N CYS A 123 3.31 3.14 -11.81
CA CYS A 123 2.82 1.96 -12.53
C CYS A 123 3.07 0.64 -11.78
N LEU A 124 2.90 0.69 -10.45
CA LEU A 124 3.30 -0.38 -9.54
C LEU A 124 2.07 -1.11 -9.00
N LEU A 125 1.93 -2.38 -9.39
CA LEU A 125 1.04 -3.34 -8.76
C LEU A 125 1.70 -3.91 -7.50
N GLN A 126 0.89 -4.21 -6.50
CA GLN A 126 1.34 -4.67 -5.19
C GLN A 126 0.62 -5.97 -4.83
N GLU A 127 1.36 -6.92 -4.30
CA GLU A 127 0.84 -8.11 -3.63
C GLU A 127 1.33 -8.12 -2.19
N THR A 128 0.52 -8.58 -1.24
CA THR A 128 0.82 -8.57 0.18
C THR A 128 0.59 -9.96 0.78
N LYS A 129 1.56 -10.47 1.54
CA LYS A 129 1.45 -11.75 2.25
C LYS A 129 1.62 -11.52 3.76
N GLY A 130 0.51 -11.63 4.49
CA GLY A 130 0.43 -11.41 5.94
C GLY A 130 0.52 -12.72 6.74
N ASN A 131 1.47 -12.78 7.67
CA ASN A 131 1.63 -13.85 8.67
C ASN A 131 1.61 -15.30 8.13
N TYR A 132 2.40 -15.59 7.09
CA TYR A 132 2.53 -16.96 6.55
C TYR A 132 3.63 -17.80 7.23
N ASP A 133 4.49 -17.19 8.04
CA ASP A 133 5.57 -17.91 8.71
C ASP A 133 5.05 -19.00 9.66
N GLN A 134 3.85 -18.83 10.22
CA GLN A 134 3.17 -19.83 11.06
C GLN A 134 3.02 -21.22 10.42
N PHE A 135 3.06 -21.30 9.07
CA PHE A 135 2.96 -22.55 8.32
C PHE A 135 4.32 -23.24 8.10
N ILE A 136 5.44 -22.60 8.46
CA ILE A 136 6.81 -23.09 8.22
C ILE A 136 7.75 -22.93 9.43
N ASP A 137 7.37 -22.15 10.45
CA ASP A 137 8.17 -21.92 11.66
C ASP A 137 7.88 -22.92 12.80
N GLY A 138 6.90 -23.81 12.59
CA GLY A 138 6.48 -24.81 13.56
C GLY A 138 5.38 -24.35 14.53
N SER A 139 4.89 -23.11 14.43
CA SER A 139 3.80 -22.58 15.26
C SER A 139 2.51 -23.38 15.09
N ILE A 140 2.26 -23.90 13.89
CA ILE A 140 1.17 -24.82 13.60
C ILE A 140 1.76 -26.23 13.41
N PRO A 141 1.55 -27.16 14.35
CA PRO A 141 2.05 -28.53 14.25
C PRO A 141 1.58 -29.23 12.97
N GLY A 142 2.53 -29.79 12.21
CA GLY A 142 2.23 -30.52 10.97
C GLY A 142 1.81 -29.64 9.78
N ALA A 143 1.85 -28.31 9.88
CA ALA A 143 1.42 -27.42 8.79
C ALA A 143 2.10 -27.71 7.46
N VAL A 144 3.37 -28.07 7.49
CA VAL A 144 4.14 -28.42 6.28
C VAL A 144 3.57 -29.62 5.51
N ASP A 145 2.82 -30.51 6.17
CA ASP A 145 2.28 -31.73 5.57
C ASP A 145 0.91 -31.49 4.92
N PHE A 146 0.10 -30.58 5.47
CA PHE A 146 -1.28 -30.34 5.01
C PHE A 146 -1.48 -29.00 4.29
N PHE A 147 -0.63 -28.01 4.54
CA PHE A 147 -0.82 -26.67 3.98
C PHE A 147 -0.35 -26.58 2.53
N ARG A 148 -1.32 -26.54 1.61
CA ARG A 148 -1.09 -26.38 0.17
C ARG A 148 -1.02 -24.92 -0.29
N GLY A 149 -1.18 -23.96 0.62
CA GLY A 149 -1.27 -22.55 0.24
C GLY A 149 -0.01 -21.97 -0.40
N PHE A 150 1.16 -22.62 -0.25
CA PHE A 150 2.37 -22.23 -0.99
C PHE A 150 2.29 -22.57 -2.47
N GLU A 151 1.69 -23.70 -2.86
CA GLU A 151 1.50 -24.06 -4.28
C GLU A 151 0.63 -22.99 -4.96
N SER A 152 -0.50 -22.63 -4.35
CA SER A 152 -1.37 -21.56 -4.84
C SER A 152 -0.67 -20.18 -4.86
N MET A 153 0.23 -19.92 -3.89
CA MET A 153 1.02 -18.69 -3.86
C MET A 153 2.01 -18.62 -5.03
N GLU A 154 2.65 -19.74 -5.37
CA GLU A 154 3.54 -19.84 -6.52
C GLU A 154 2.78 -19.66 -7.84
N ASP A 155 1.60 -20.28 -7.98
CA ASP A 155 0.73 -20.11 -9.16
C ASP A 155 0.29 -18.66 -9.34
N GLN A 156 -0.09 -17.98 -8.25
CA GLN A 156 -0.45 -16.56 -8.29
C GLN A 156 0.73 -15.70 -8.73
N ALA A 157 1.93 -15.95 -8.19
CA ALA A 157 3.14 -15.24 -8.59
C ALA A 157 3.44 -15.42 -10.09
N MET A 158 3.31 -16.63 -10.61
CA MET A 158 3.52 -16.93 -12.03
C MET A 158 2.52 -16.20 -12.92
N ALA A 159 1.23 -16.21 -12.57
CA ALA A 159 0.20 -15.52 -13.32
C ALA A 159 0.42 -13.99 -13.32
N GLN A 160 0.56 -13.39 -12.13
CA GLN A 160 0.80 -11.95 -11.99
C GLN A 160 2.10 -11.52 -12.67
N GLY A 161 3.20 -12.22 -12.45
CA GLY A 161 4.51 -11.89 -13.02
C GLY A 161 4.54 -11.99 -14.55
N THR A 162 3.79 -12.93 -15.12
CA THR A 162 3.69 -13.07 -16.58
C THR A 162 2.99 -11.87 -17.19
N GLU A 163 1.80 -11.52 -16.70
CA GLU A 163 1.03 -10.40 -17.26
C GLU A 163 1.74 -9.06 -17.07
N VAL A 164 2.35 -8.82 -15.92
CA VAL A 164 3.09 -7.58 -15.66
C VAL A 164 4.30 -7.45 -16.60
N ARG A 165 5.06 -8.54 -16.80
CA ARG A 165 6.24 -8.53 -17.68
C ARG A 165 5.89 -8.30 -19.14
N LEU A 166 4.73 -8.78 -19.59
CA LEU A 166 4.26 -8.59 -20.97
C LEU A 166 3.76 -7.16 -21.26
N ASN A 167 3.57 -6.34 -20.22
CA ASN A 167 2.92 -5.03 -20.33
C ASN A 167 3.75 -3.90 -19.69
N PRO A 168 4.97 -3.61 -20.19
CA PRO A 168 5.75 -2.47 -19.70
C PRO A 168 5.02 -1.13 -19.95
N PRO A 169 5.15 -0.12 -19.08
CA PRO A 169 6.05 -0.04 -17.92
C PRO A 169 5.48 -0.63 -16.60
N ALA A 170 4.50 -1.54 -16.63
CA ALA A 170 3.97 -2.14 -15.41
C ALA A 170 5.07 -2.83 -14.58
N ARG A 171 4.97 -2.68 -13.26
CA ARG A 171 5.86 -3.30 -12.28
C ARG A 171 5.05 -4.01 -11.22
N LEU A 172 5.67 -4.99 -10.58
CA LEU A 172 5.07 -5.75 -9.49
C LEU A 172 6.05 -5.88 -8.33
N THR A 173 5.58 -5.57 -7.13
CA THR A 173 6.30 -5.84 -5.89
C THR A 173 5.43 -6.66 -4.94
N TRP A 174 6.02 -7.71 -4.41
CA TRP A 174 5.44 -8.56 -3.37
C TRP A 174 6.00 -8.15 -2.01
N TYR A 175 5.12 -7.76 -1.10
CA TYR A 175 5.44 -7.32 0.26
C TYR A 175 5.10 -8.42 1.26
N PHE A 176 6.07 -8.81 2.06
CA PHE A 176 5.92 -9.86 3.06
C PHE A 176 5.99 -9.26 4.46
N GLN A 177 5.00 -9.56 5.29
CA GLN A 177 5.01 -9.15 6.69
C GLN A 177 6.01 -9.96 7.52
N THR A 178 6.37 -11.16 7.05
CA THR A 178 7.19 -12.12 7.78
C THR A 178 8.36 -12.63 6.92
N PRO A 179 9.55 -12.83 7.52
CA PRO A 179 10.77 -13.00 6.74
C PRO A 179 11.02 -14.43 6.22
N LEU A 180 10.49 -15.49 6.85
CA LEU A 180 10.71 -16.86 6.37
C LEU A 180 9.97 -17.11 5.06
N THR A 181 8.72 -16.66 4.97
CA THR A 181 7.89 -16.75 3.76
C THR A 181 8.51 -15.95 2.62
N GLN A 182 9.01 -14.74 2.92
CA GLN A 182 9.74 -13.95 1.94
C GLN A 182 10.92 -14.74 1.37
N ARG A 183 11.79 -15.29 2.24
CA ARG A 183 12.95 -16.09 1.82
C ARG A 183 12.57 -17.31 1.00
N LYS A 184 11.48 -18.00 1.37
CA LYS A 184 10.95 -19.15 0.64
C LYS A 184 10.58 -18.76 -0.80
N MET A 185 9.94 -17.60 -0.98
CA MET A 185 9.44 -17.13 -2.28
C MET A 185 10.48 -16.37 -3.12
N THR A 186 11.50 -15.77 -2.51
CA THR A 186 12.47 -14.89 -3.20
C THR A 186 13.04 -15.49 -4.48
N ARG A 187 13.45 -16.78 -4.47
CA ARG A 187 14.05 -17.42 -5.65
C ARG A 187 13.06 -17.58 -6.81
N LEU A 188 11.78 -17.81 -6.54
CA LEU A 188 10.77 -17.85 -7.60
C LEU A 188 10.47 -16.44 -8.11
N LEU A 189 10.20 -15.51 -7.20
CA LEU A 189 9.86 -14.12 -7.53
C LEU A 189 10.95 -13.45 -8.37
N ALA A 190 12.23 -13.64 -8.01
CA ALA A 190 13.34 -13.12 -8.78
C ALA A 190 13.39 -13.66 -10.23
N ARG A 191 13.11 -14.96 -10.43
CA ARG A 191 13.03 -15.56 -11.78
C ARG A 191 11.88 -14.99 -12.62
N LEU A 192 10.82 -14.53 -11.96
CA LEU A 192 9.67 -13.90 -12.62
C LEU A 192 9.88 -12.40 -12.87
N GLY A 193 10.96 -11.81 -12.36
CA GLY A 193 11.22 -10.36 -12.41
C GLY A 193 10.42 -9.56 -11.38
N ILE A 194 9.94 -10.22 -10.33
CA ILE A 194 9.13 -9.62 -9.25
C ILE A 194 10.05 -9.24 -8.09
N HIS A 195 9.96 -7.99 -7.63
CA HIS A 195 10.64 -7.57 -6.41
C HIS A 195 9.94 -8.16 -5.18
N SER A 196 10.71 -8.69 -4.23
CA SER A 196 10.20 -9.18 -2.95
C SER A 196 10.77 -8.35 -1.81
N ILE A 197 9.92 -7.70 -1.02
CA ILE A 197 10.33 -6.83 0.09
C ILE A 197 9.78 -7.40 1.40
N TYR A 198 10.64 -7.52 2.40
CA TYR A 198 10.21 -7.74 3.78
C TYR A 198 9.85 -6.40 4.42
N GLN A 199 8.60 -6.24 4.83
CA GLN A 199 8.05 -5.01 5.41
C GLN A 199 7.08 -5.38 6.55
N PRO A 200 7.57 -5.55 7.79
CA PRO A 200 6.75 -6.02 8.92
C PRO A 200 5.72 -5.01 9.41
#